data_AF-A0A645FTE4-F1
#
_entry.id   AF-A0A645FTE4-F1
#
_cell.length_a   1.000
_cell.length_b   1.000
_cell.length_c   1.000
_cell.angle_alpha   90.00
_cell.angle_beta   90.00
_cell.angle_gamma   90.00
#
_symmetry.space_group_name_H-M   'P 1'
#
loop_
_entity.id
_entity.type
_entity.pdbx_description
1 polymer ?
#
loop_
_entity_poly.entity_id
_entity_poly.type
_entity_poly.pdbx_seq_one_letter_code
_entity_poly.pdbx_strand_id
1 'polypeptide(L)'
;MVQYNLQLAINAAQSLLQNSPARAAALGLTPAEVEGWRALSAGIPLPRDLQTGHLRTDDTFHLLEPVSPAALKMGDSASYHGICFDRVQRYQVVKQADVLLLMTRLPGAFTQQEKLDAWADFEPLCLHDSTLSFASHALFAAQNGLLGPAMHYFEKAAFLDLREVMGNTGKEGLHLAGMGETWQSVVFGFAGLHAGQNGPTLAPHLPGKWQSLQFCFWWQGQQYQAQITRAQDGSVTSAVLPKE
;
A
#
# COMPACT_ATOMS: atom_id res chain seq x y z
N MET A 1 -1.80 -8.53 7.94
CA MET A 1 -2.99 -8.92 7.14
C MET A 1 -3.82 -10.03 7.79
N VAL A 2 -3.23 -11.16 8.23
CA VAL A 2 -4.00 -12.28 8.81
C VAL A 2 -4.86 -11.86 10.00
N GLN A 3 -4.31 -11.11 10.97
CA GLN A 3 -5.07 -10.58 12.10
C GLN A 3 -6.27 -9.72 11.66
N TYR A 4 -6.08 -8.85 10.68
CA TYR A 4 -7.16 -8.01 10.14
C TYR A 4 -8.27 -8.85 9.50
N ASN A 5 -7.90 -9.88 8.72
CA ASN A 5 -8.87 -10.81 8.14
C ASN A 5 -9.65 -11.58 9.22
N LEU A 6 -8.96 -12.10 10.24
CA LEU A 6 -9.62 -12.78 11.37
C LEU A 6 -10.59 -11.86 12.10
N GLN A 7 -10.22 -10.59 12.31
CA GLN A 7 -11.13 -9.61 12.92
C GLN A 7 -12.38 -9.37 12.07
N LEU A 8 -12.24 -9.26 10.75
CA LEU A 8 -13.39 -9.14 9.84
C LEU A 8 -14.27 -10.40 9.88
N ALA A 9 -13.65 -11.59 9.87
CA ALA A 9 -14.36 -12.87 9.94
C ALA A 9 -15.13 -13.01 11.26
N ILE A 10 -14.52 -12.65 12.40
CA ILE A 10 -15.17 -12.65 13.72
C ILE A 10 -16.38 -11.70 13.71
N ASN A 11 -16.24 -10.47 13.21
CA ASN A 11 -17.34 -9.50 13.15
C ASN A 11 -18.49 -10.00 12.27
N ALA A 12 -18.19 -10.56 11.10
CA ALA A 12 -19.18 -11.12 10.20
C ALA A 12 -19.89 -12.34 10.81
N ALA A 13 -19.13 -13.23 11.46
CA ALA A 13 -19.64 -14.41 12.12
C ALA A 13 -20.58 -14.07 13.28
N GLN A 14 -20.20 -13.11 14.13
CA GLN A 14 -21.04 -12.64 15.22
C GLN A 14 -22.36 -12.07 14.70
N SER A 15 -22.31 -11.27 13.63
CA SER A 15 -23.51 -10.75 12.98
C SER A 15 -24.40 -11.86 12.42
N LEU A 16 -23.83 -12.89 11.78
CA LEU A 16 -24.60 -14.02 11.25
C LEU A 16 -25.23 -14.87 12.34
N LEU A 17 -24.50 -15.15 13.42
CA LEU A 17 -25.02 -15.93 14.55
C LEU A 17 -26.19 -15.22 15.25
N GLN A 18 -26.14 -13.89 15.34
CA GLN A 18 -27.19 -13.08 15.95
C GLN A 18 -28.39 -12.86 15.01
N ASN A 19 -28.13 -12.49 13.77
CA ASN A 19 -29.15 -11.95 12.86
C ASN A 19 -29.62 -12.96 11.79
N SER A 20 -28.93 -14.09 11.61
CA SER A 20 -29.22 -15.06 10.54
C SER A 20 -28.80 -16.50 10.91
N PRO A 21 -29.37 -17.08 12.00
CA PRO A 21 -28.91 -18.36 12.54
C PRO A 21 -29.04 -19.53 11.55
N ALA A 22 -30.05 -19.54 10.68
CA ALA A 22 -30.18 -20.55 9.63
C ALA A 22 -29.01 -20.52 8.63
N ARG A 23 -28.53 -19.31 8.28
CA ARG A 23 -27.37 -19.14 7.40
C ARG A 23 -26.07 -19.50 8.11
N ALA A 24 -25.93 -19.13 9.39
CA ALA A 24 -24.80 -19.54 10.20
C ALA A 24 -24.70 -21.08 10.28
N ALA A 25 -25.82 -21.76 10.54
CA ALA A 25 -25.90 -23.21 10.57
C ALA A 25 -25.56 -23.84 9.21
N ALA A 26 -26.06 -23.28 8.10
CA ALA A 26 -25.74 -23.76 6.75
C ALA A 26 -24.25 -23.61 6.41
N LEU A 27 -23.57 -22.62 6.98
CA LEU A 27 -22.12 -22.41 6.85
C LEU A 27 -21.31 -23.25 7.85
N GLY A 28 -21.95 -23.99 8.75
CA GLY A 28 -21.27 -24.75 9.80
C GLY A 28 -20.62 -23.86 10.88
N LEU A 29 -20.99 -22.59 10.95
CA LEU A 29 -20.37 -21.63 11.85
C LEU A 29 -20.77 -21.92 13.31
N THR A 30 -19.77 -22.11 14.17
CA THR A 30 -20.00 -22.36 15.60
C THR A 30 -19.40 -21.26 16.48
N PRO A 31 -19.97 -20.98 17.66
CA PRO A 31 -19.36 -20.06 18.63
C PRO A 31 -17.93 -20.46 19.04
N ALA A 32 -17.66 -21.78 19.11
CA ALA A 32 -16.34 -22.30 19.47
C ALA A 32 -15.28 -21.99 18.40
N GLU A 33 -15.64 -22.07 17.12
CA GLU A 33 -14.74 -21.72 16.01
C GLU A 33 -14.38 -20.22 16.04
N VAL A 34 -15.36 -19.35 16.29
CA VAL A 34 -15.15 -17.89 16.43
C VAL A 34 -14.19 -17.58 17.58
N GLU A 35 -14.29 -18.30 18.69
CA GLU A 35 -13.35 -18.13 19.81
C GLU A 35 -11.95 -18.65 19.45
N GLY A 36 -11.85 -19.73 18.70
CA GLY A 36 -10.59 -20.21 18.13
C GLY A 36 -9.91 -19.16 17.25
N TRP A 37 -10.66 -18.45 16.41
CA TRP A 37 -10.13 -17.34 15.61
C TRP A 37 -9.68 -16.16 16.45
N ARG A 38 -10.38 -15.85 17.55
CA ARG A 38 -9.98 -14.79 18.49
C ARG A 38 -8.64 -15.12 19.14
N ALA A 39 -8.49 -16.36 19.63
CA ALA A 39 -7.25 -16.84 20.21
C ALA A 39 -6.10 -16.81 19.19
N LEU A 40 -6.33 -17.27 17.96
CA LEU A 40 -5.35 -17.23 16.89
C LEU A 40 -4.94 -15.80 16.54
N SER A 41 -5.90 -14.88 16.39
CA SER A 41 -5.62 -13.48 16.06
C SER A 41 -4.78 -12.80 17.14
N ALA A 42 -5.05 -13.10 18.42
CA ALA A 42 -4.29 -12.59 19.55
C ALA A 42 -2.88 -13.19 19.64
N GLY A 43 -2.68 -14.41 19.14
CA GLY A 43 -1.40 -15.12 19.18
C GLY A 43 -0.43 -14.82 18.02
N ILE A 44 -0.87 -14.11 16.97
CA ILE A 44 0.01 -13.77 15.84
C ILE A 44 0.86 -12.53 16.20
N PRO A 45 2.19 -12.64 16.29
CA PRO A 45 3.05 -11.49 16.51
C PRO A 45 3.21 -10.65 15.24
N LEU A 46 3.43 -9.34 15.40
CA LEU A 46 3.99 -8.50 14.35
C LEU A 46 5.52 -8.51 14.47
N PRO A 47 6.27 -8.87 13.43
CA PRO A 47 7.73 -8.91 13.49
C PRO A 47 8.28 -7.51 13.80
N ARG A 48 9.00 -7.40 14.92
CA ARG A 48 9.65 -6.16 15.34
C ARG A 48 11.06 -6.43 15.81
N ASP A 49 11.92 -5.45 15.59
CA ASP A 49 13.25 -5.42 16.18
C ASP A 49 13.15 -5.17 17.69
N LEU A 50 13.82 -6.01 18.49
CA LEU A 50 13.74 -5.93 19.95
C LEU A 50 14.50 -4.74 20.54
N GLN A 51 15.45 -4.15 19.80
CA GLN A 51 16.25 -3.01 20.26
C GLN A 51 15.64 -1.69 19.82
N THR A 52 15.24 -1.57 18.55
CA THR A 52 14.69 -0.32 17.99
C THR A 52 13.16 -0.25 18.06
N GLY A 53 12.48 -1.39 18.14
CA GLY A 53 11.02 -1.46 18.04
C GLY A 53 10.48 -1.32 16.60
N HIS A 54 11.35 -1.10 15.62
CA HIS A 54 10.98 -0.98 14.21
C HIS A 54 10.40 -2.28 13.67
N LEU A 55 9.54 -2.20 12.66
CA LEU A 55 8.99 -3.39 12.03
C LEU A 55 10.05 -4.12 11.22
N ARG A 56 9.90 -5.44 11.10
CA ARG A 56 10.70 -6.30 10.23
C ARG A 56 9.80 -6.90 9.15
N THR A 57 10.37 -7.27 7.99
CA THR A 57 9.65 -8.06 6.98
C THR A 57 9.30 -9.44 7.53
N ASP A 58 10.26 -10.06 8.21
CA ASP A 58 10.19 -11.39 8.81
C ASP A 58 11.27 -11.56 9.90
N ASP A 59 11.29 -12.73 10.54
CA ASP A 59 12.20 -13.03 11.65
C ASP A 59 13.65 -13.30 11.20
N THR A 60 13.91 -13.44 9.90
CA THR A 60 15.21 -13.86 9.34
C THR A 60 15.89 -12.81 8.47
N PHE A 61 15.19 -11.78 8.01
CA PHE A 61 15.72 -10.78 7.08
C PHE A 61 17.03 -10.13 7.55
N HIS A 62 17.10 -9.75 8.82
CA HIS A 62 18.30 -9.17 9.44
C HIS A 62 19.52 -10.12 9.49
N LEU A 63 19.33 -11.42 9.23
CA LEU A 63 20.41 -12.42 9.16
C LEU A 63 21.01 -12.53 7.75
N LEU A 64 20.40 -11.92 6.74
CA LEU A 64 20.89 -11.95 5.36
C LEU A 64 22.10 -11.02 5.17
N GLU A 65 22.82 -11.18 4.06
CA GLU A 65 24.00 -10.38 3.69
C GLU A 65 23.58 -8.95 3.27
N PRO A 66 24.04 -7.89 3.95
CA PRO A 66 23.73 -6.51 3.54
C PRO A 66 24.34 -6.18 2.18
N VAL A 67 23.55 -5.58 1.30
CA VAL A 67 24.02 -5.09 0.00
C VAL A 67 23.15 -3.94 -0.50
N SER A 68 23.75 -2.98 -1.17
CA SER A 68 22.98 -1.92 -1.82
C SER A 68 22.34 -2.43 -3.12
N PRO A 69 21.06 -2.13 -3.40
CA PRO A 69 20.43 -2.41 -4.70
C PRO A 69 21.24 -1.93 -5.90
N ALA A 70 21.96 -0.80 -5.78
CA ALA A 70 22.80 -0.26 -6.85
C ALA A 70 24.02 -1.13 -7.18
N ALA A 71 24.48 -1.98 -6.26
CA ALA A 71 25.52 -2.97 -6.53
C ALA A 71 24.98 -4.20 -7.27
N LEU A 72 23.66 -4.37 -7.31
CA LEU A 72 22.99 -5.55 -7.86
C LEU A 72 22.43 -5.33 -9.27
N LYS A 73 22.03 -4.10 -9.59
CA LYS A 73 21.44 -3.75 -10.90
C LYS A 73 21.77 -2.31 -11.29
N MET A 74 21.75 -2.07 -12.60
CA MET A 74 21.89 -0.73 -13.18
C MET A 74 20.51 -0.18 -13.58
N GLY A 75 20.21 1.03 -13.11
CA GLY A 75 18.95 1.70 -13.40
C GLY A 75 17.73 0.92 -12.91
N ASP A 76 16.62 1.04 -13.64
CA ASP A 76 15.34 0.44 -13.26
C ASP A 76 15.12 -0.98 -13.82
N SER A 77 16.04 -1.50 -14.65
CA SER A 77 15.96 -2.84 -15.25
C SER A 77 15.98 -3.95 -14.21
N ALA A 78 15.31 -5.07 -14.45
CA ALA A 78 15.20 -6.12 -13.44
C ALA A 78 16.56 -6.77 -13.07
N SER A 79 16.82 -6.99 -11.77
CA SER A 79 18.11 -7.51 -11.29
C SER A 79 18.42 -8.93 -11.75
N TYR A 80 17.41 -9.73 -12.10
CA TYR A 80 17.58 -11.11 -12.56
C TYR A 80 18.38 -11.22 -13.88
N HIS A 81 18.63 -10.12 -14.59
CA HIS A 81 19.54 -10.09 -15.72
C HIS A 81 21.02 -10.23 -15.33
N GLY A 82 21.39 -9.84 -14.10
CA GLY A 82 22.78 -9.82 -13.63
C GLY A 82 23.07 -10.77 -12.46
N ILE A 83 22.03 -11.20 -11.74
CA ILE A 83 22.17 -12.03 -10.53
C ILE A 83 21.26 -13.24 -10.62
N CYS A 84 21.82 -14.42 -10.31
CA CYS A 84 21.03 -15.63 -10.27
C CYS A 84 20.04 -15.62 -9.09
N PHE A 85 18.91 -16.28 -9.29
CA PHE A 85 17.82 -16.34 -8.32
C PHE A 85 18.28 -16.78 -6.92
N ASP A 86 19.13 -17.79 -6.81
CA ASP A 86 19.59 -18.29 -5.51
C ASP A 86 20.48 -17.29 -4.76
N ARG A 87 21.20 -16.42 -5.47
CA ARG A 87 22.08 -15.44 -4.84
C ARG A 87 21.27 -14.28 -4.25
N VAL A 88 20.21 -13.83 -4.93
CA VAL A 88 19.38 -12.72 -4.41
C VAL A 88 18.64 -13.09 -3.11
N GLN A 89 18.29 -14.36 -2.90
CA GLN A 89 17.67 -14.83 -1.64
C GLN A 89 18.58 -14.70 -0.40
N ARG A 90 19.89 -14.45 -0.58
CA ARG A 90 20.86 -14.30 0.50
C ARG A 90 21.12 -12.86 0.89
N TYR A 91 20.54 -11.90 0.18
CA TYR A 91 20.79 -10.47 0.36
C TYR A 91 19.65 -9.80 1.13
N GLN A 92 19.98 -8.79 1.94
CA GLN A 92 19.02 -7.91 2.62
C GLN A 92 18.39 -6.91 1.63
N VAL A 93 17.68 -7.43 0.64
CA VAL A 93 16.97 -6.64 -0.36
C VAL A 93 15.55 -7.17 -0.52
N VAL A 94 14.63 -6.28 -0.86
CA VAL A 94 13.24 -6.65 -1.16
C VAL A 94 12.94 -6.40 -2.63
N LYS A 95 12.20 -7.29 -3.27
CA LYS A 95 11.83 -7.15 -4.68
C LYS A 95 10.95 -5.93 -4.92
N GLN A 96 10.03 -5.68 -3.98
CA GLN A 96 8.96 -4.69 -4.06
C GLN A 96 8.50 -4.30 -2.65
N ALA A 97 7.57 -3.34 -2.55
CA ALA A 97 6.97 -2.96 -1.28
C ALA A 97 6.37 -4.17 -0.55
N ASP A 98 6.77 -4.35 0.71
CA ASP A 98 6.28 -5.39 1.62
C ASP A 98 5.67 -4.74 2.88
N VAL A 99 6.50 -4.36 3.87
CA VAL A 99 6.04 -3.62 5.06
C VAL A 99 5.37 -2.30 4.67
N LEU A 100 5.93 -1.59 3.70
CA LEU A 100 5.32 -0.38 3.15
C LEU A 100 3.94 -0.67 2.53
N LEU A 101 3.78 -1.79 1.83
CA LEU A 101 2.48 -2.17 1.26
C LEU A 101 1.44 -2.46 2.35
N LEU A 102 1.83 -3.16 3.42
CA LEU A 102 0.95 -3.38 4.57
C LEU A 102 0.42 -2.04 5.13
N MET A 103 1.30 -1.06 5.26
CA MET A 103 0.96 0.26 5.77
C MET A 103 0.07 1.07 4.82
N THR A 104 0.17 0.89 3.48
CA THR A 104 -0.76 1.56 2.55
C THR A 104 -2.16 0.96 2.61
N ARG A 105 -2.27 -0.34 2.91
CA ARG A 105 -3.56 -1.05 3.03
C ARG A 105 -4.24 -0.83 4.37
N LEU A 106 -3.47 -0.70 5.45
CA LEU A 106 -3.97 -0.49 6.81
C LEU A 106 -3.35 0.78 7.43
N PRO A 107 -3.54 1.98 6.84
CA PRO A 107 -2.85 3.19 7.27
C PRO A 107 -3.21 3.63 8.70
N GLY A 108 -4.39 3.27 9.20
CA GLY A 108 -4.80 3.55 10.58
C GLY A 108 -4.21 2.61 11.64
N ALA A 109 -3.52 1.54 11.24
CA ALA A 109 -2.91 0.58 12.16
C ALA A 109 -1.52 0.98 12.65
N PHE A 110 -0.94 2.06 12.10
CA PHE A 110 0.42 2.50 12.38
C PHE A 110 0.44 4.00 12.65
N THR A 111 1.30 4.40 13.59
CA THR A 111 1.57 5.82 13.87
C THR A 111 2.30 6.48 12.69
N GLN A 112 2.28 7.81 12.64
CA GLN A 112 3.04 8.53 11.60
C GLN A 112 4.54 8.24 11.70
N GLN A 113 5.09 8.16 12.92
CA GLN A 113 6.51 7.89 13.13
C GLN A 113 6.89 6.49 12.61
N GLU A 114 6.12 5.44 12.95
CA GLU A 114 6.38 4.08 12.45
C GLU A 114 6.40 4.01 10.93
N LYS A 115 5.57 4.80 10.25
CA LYS A 115 5.56 4.88 8.77
C LYS A 115 6.82 5.54 8.24
N LEU A 116 7.27 6.63 8.86
CA LEU A 116 8.51 7.30 8.45
C LEU A 116 9.75 6.44 8.71
N ASP A 117 9.77 5.71 9.83
CA ASP A 117 10.84 4.76 10.16
C ASP A 117 10.85 3.62 9.14
N ALA A 118 9.70 3.02 8.83
CA ALA A 118 9.60 1.98 7.82
C ALA A 118 10.02 2.46 6.42
N TRP A 119 9.72 3.72 6.05
CA TRP A 119 10.22 4.29 4.80
C TRP A 119 11.75 4.32 4.77
N ALA A 120 12.36 4.85 5.83
CA ALA A 120 13.81 4.97 5.94
C ALA A 120 14.50 3.58 5.94
N ASP A 121 13.88 2.58 6.55
CA ASP A 121 14.43 1.24 6.66
C ASP A 121 14.29 0.44 5.35
N PHE A 122 13.15 0.52 4.65
CA PHE A 122 12.82 -0.42 3.58
C PHE A 122 12.95 0.15 2.17
N GLU A 123 12.76 1.46 1.96
CA GLU A 123 12.90 2.04 0.62
C GLU A 123 14.32 1.86 0.05
N PRO A 124 15.40 2.12 0.82
CA PRO A 124 16.77 1.95 0.32
C PRO A 124 17.16 0.50 -0.02
N LEU A 125 16.39 -0.48 0.49
CA LEU A 125 16.62 -1.91 0.28
C LEU A 125 15.80 -2.47 -0.88
N CYS A 126 14.91 -1.68 -1.49
CA CYS A 126 14.02 -2.15 -2.53
C CYS A 126 14.70 -2.16 -3.91
N LEU A 127 14.71 -3.33 -4.56
CA LEU A 127 15.21 -3.50 -5.93
C LEU A 127 14.30 -2.88 -6.98
N HIS A 128 13.02 -2.72 -6.66
CA HIS A 128 11.96 -2.36 -7.62
C HIS A 128 11.94 -3.27 -8.86
N ASP A 129 12.13 -4.57 -8.66
CA ASP A 129 12.10 -5.59 -9.72
C ASP A 129 10.68 -6.06 -10.06
N SER A 130 9.69 -5.33 -9.57
CA SER A 130 8.28 -5.53 -9.86
C SER A 130 7.70 -4.21 -10.31
N THR A 131 6.89 -4.26 -11.36
CA THR A 131 6.20 -3.09 -11.92
C THR A 131 5.22 -2.47 -10.95
N LEU A 132 4.73 -3.25 -9.97
CA LEU A 132 3.89 -2.77 -8.87
C LEU A 132 4.67 -1.91 -7.86
N SER A 133 5.99 -2.04 -7.81
CA SER A 133 6.81 -1.45 -6.76
C SER A 133 6.78 0.07 -6.80
N PHE A 134 6.99 0.69 -7.97
CA PHE A 134 6.98 2.14 -8.10
C PHE A 134 5.64 2.74 -7.65
N ALA A 135 4.52 2.19 -8.13
CA ALA A 135 3.20 2.68 -7.76
C ALA A 135 2.91 2.52 -6.25
N SER A 136 3.34 1.41 -5.64
CA SER A 136 3.17 1.18 -4.19
C SER A 136 4.00 2.16 -3.36
N HIS A 137 5.23 2.47 -3.77
CA HIS A 137 6.08 3.48 -3.11
C HIS A 137 5.54 4.89 -3.32
N ALA A 138 5.00 5.20 -4.52
CA ALA A 138 4.33 6.46 -4.79
C ALA A 138 3.12 6.65 -3.87
N LEU A 139 2.26 5.62 -3.75
CA LEU A 139 1.11 5.62 -2.85
C LEU A 139 1.54 5.83 -1.40
N PHE A 140 2.50 5.04 -0.91
CA PHE A 140 2.99 5.18 0.46
C PHE A 140 3.53 6.58 0.73
N ALA A 141 4.41 7.08 -0.13
CA ALA A 141 5.02 8.38 0.04
C ALA A 141 3.96 9.50 0.00
N ALA A 142 2.99 9.41 -0.91
CA ALA A 142 1.90 10.37 -1.01
C ALA A 142 1.00 10.36 0.23
N GLN A 143 0.65 9.18 0.77
CA GLN A 143 -0.14 9.07 2.02
C GLN A 143 0.55 9.68 3.24
N ASN A 144 1.88 9.74 3.23
CA ASN A 144 2.70 10.13 4.37
C ASN A 144 3.40 11.48 4.20
N GLY A 145 3.01 12.28 3.20
CA GLY A 145 3.55 13.64 2.98
C GLY A 145 4.97 13.69 2.41
N LEU A 146 5.53 12.57 1.96
CA LEU A 146 6.85 12.47 1.33
C LEU A 146 6.74 12.88 -0.15
N LEU A 147 6.38 14.15 -0.42
CA LEU A 147 5.97 14.62 -1.75
C LEU A 147 7.04 14.47 -2.84
N GLY A 148 8.32 14.68 -2.50
CA GLY A 148 9.43 14.51 -3.45
C GLY A 148 9.51 13.06 -3.96
N PRO A 149 9.73 12.08 -3.07
CA PRO A 149 9.68 10.67 -3.43
C PRO A 149 8.36 10.23 -4.07
N ALA A 150 7.22 10.73 -3.57
CA ALA A 150 5.91 10.40 -4.11
C ALA A 150 5.81 10.74 -5.60
N MET A 151 6.23 11.94 -6.00
CA MET A 151 6.25 12.35 -7.39
C MET A 151 7.27 11.58 -8.23
N HIS A 152 8.46 11.31 -7.67
CA HIS A 152 9.48 10.53 -8.36
C HIS A 152 8.96 9.15 -8.75
N TYR A 153 8.40 8.42 -7.78
CA TYR A 153 7.85 7.09 -8.01
C TYR A 153 6.57 7.10 -8.84
N PHE A 154 5.71 8.10 -8.66
CA PHE A 154 4.50 8.27 -9.47
C PHE A 154 4.84 8.44 -10.95
N GLU A 155 5.82 9.29 -11.29
CA GLU A 155 6.23 9.49 -12.69
C GLU A 155 6.78 8.19 -13.29
N LYS A 156 7.61 7.44 -12.56
CA LYS A 156 8.07 6.11 -13.01
C LYS A 156 6.90 5.17 -13.28
N ALA A 157 5.94 5.09 -12.36
CA ALA A 157 4.80 4.19 -12.48
C ALA A 157 3.83 4.59 -13.61
N ALA A 158 3.54 5.89 -13.75
CA ALA A 158 2.63 6.42 -14.76
C ALA A 158 3.19 6.30 -16.18
N PHE A 159 4.52 6.37 -16.33
CA PHE A 159 5.18 6.27 -17.62
C PHE A 159 5.89 4.93 -17.85
N LEU A 160 5.67 3.93 -16.99
CA LEU A 160 6.38 2.65 -17.02
C LEU A 160 6.37 2.03 -18.42
N ASP A 161 5.17 1.78 -18.94
CA ASP A 161 4.96 1.16 -20.25
C ASP A 161 5.26 2.13 -21.39
N LEU A 162 4.91 3.42 -21.22
CA LEU A 162 5.06 4.46 -22.26
C LEU A 162 6.52 4.81 -22.56
N ARG A 163 7.40 4.70 -21.57
CA ARG A 163 8.83 5.04 -21.67
C ARG A 163 9.74 3.81 -21.56
N GLU A 164 9.16 2.61 -21.55
CA GLU A 164 9.91 1.36 -21.38
C GLU A 164 10.86 1.40 -20.17
N VAL A 165 10.38 1.89 -19.02
CA VAL A 165 11.21 2.16 -17.83
C VAL A 165 11.97 0.91 -17.37
N MET A 166 11.33 -0.27 -17.42
CA MET A 166 11.95 -1.55 -17.06
C MET A 166 12.50 -2.32 -18.28
N GLY A 167 12.26 -1.83 -19.50
CA GLY A 167 12.77 -2.41 -20.75
C GLY A 167 12.12 -3.74 -21.16
N ASN A 168 10.97 -4.09 -20.60
CA ASN A 168 10.30 -5.37 -20.79
C ASN A 168 8.88 -5.25 -21.38
N THR A 169 8.33 -4.06 -21.60
CA THR A 169 6.92 -3.89 -22.02
C THR A 169 6.66 -4.53 -23.38
N GLY A 170 7.52 -4.28 -24.37
CA GLY A 170 7.38 -4.86 -25.71
C GLY A 170 7.50 -6.38 -25.77
N LYS A 171 8.09 -7.03 -24.74
CA LYS A 171 8.32 -8.48 -24.70
C LYS A 171 7.36 -9.22 -23.77
N GLU A 172 7.02 -8.62 -22.64
CA GLU A 172 6.23 -9.22 -21.55
C GLU A 172 4.80 -8.68 -21.49
N GLY A 173 4.52 -7.58 -22.19
CA GLY A 173 3.20 -6.96 -22.28
C GLY A 173 3.00 -5.80 -21.29
N LEU A 174 1.76 -5.30 -21.26
CA LEU A 174 1.38 -4.17 -20.41
C LEU A 174 1.25 -4.56 -18.94
N HIS A 175 1.66 -3.67 -18.06
CA HIS A 175 1.71 -3.93 -16.63
C HIS A 175 0.44 -3.47 -15.90
N LEU A 176 -0.66 -4.20 -16.11
CA LEU A 176 -2.00 -3.81 -15.66
C LEU A 176 -2.13 -3.60 -14.14
N ALA A 177 -1.46 -4.42 -13.33
CA ALA A 177 -1.46 -4.24 -11.87
C ALA A 177 -0.78 -2.91 -11.47
N GLY A 178 0.33 -2.56 -12.14
CA GLY A 178 1.01 -1.28 -11.96
C GLY A 178 0.12 -0.11 -12.36
N MET A 179 -0.62 -0.20 -13.47
CA MET A 179 -1.58 0.83 -13.88
C MET A 179 -2.68 1.06 -12.84
N GLY A 180 -3.24 -0.02 -12.28
CA GLY A 180 -4.25 0.06 -11.21
C GLY A 180 -3.70 0.71 -9.94
N GLU A 181 -2.50 0.34 -9.52
CA GLU A 181 -1.87 0.95 -8.34
C GLU A 181 -1.44 2.41 -8.59
N THR A 182 -1.06 2.78 -9.82
CA THR A 182 -0.80 4.17 -10.21
C THR A 182 -2.04 5.03 -10.01
N TRP A 183 -3.21 4.55 -10.43
CA TRP A 183 -4.49 5.22 -10.14
C TRP A 183 -4.73 5.34 -8.63
N GLN A 184 -4.47 4.27 -7.87
CA GLN A 184 -4.60 4.27 -6.41
C GLN A 184 -3.67 5.30 -5.75
N SER A 185 -2.43 5.49 -6.22
CA SER A 185 -1.53 6.52 -5.68
C SER A 185 -2.08 7.94 -5.84
N VAL A 186 -2.90 8.20 -6.88
CA VAL A 186 -3.58 9.48 -7.06
C VAL A 186 -4.76 9.61 -6.10
N VAL A 187 -5.62 8.61 -6.07
CA VAL A 187 -6.91 8.69 -5.34
C VAL A 187 -6.77 8.46 -3.84
N PHE A 188 -6.03 7.43 -3.44
CA PHE A 188 -5.83 7.07 -2.02
C PHE A 188 -4.53 7.63 -1.44
N GLY A 189 -3.62 8.11 -2.30
CA GLY A 189 -2.38 8.77 -1.90
C GLY A 189 -2.50 10.29 -1.94
N PHE A 190 -2.30 10.90 -3.10
CA PHE A 190 -2.26 12.37 -3.25
C PHE A 190 -3.56 13.05 -2.84
N ALA A 191 -4.72 12.47 -3.16
CA ALA A 191 -6.01 12.99 -2.71
C ALA A 191 -6.38 12.57 -1.28
N GLY A 192 -5.78 11.48 -0.79
CA GLY A 192 -6.08 10.92 0.53
C GLY A 192 -7.56 10.55 0.71
N LEU A 193 -8.23 10.04 -0.34
CA LEU A 193 -9.61 9.58 -0.21
C LEU A 193 -9.71 8.45 0.81
N HIS A 194 -10.57 8.61 1.80
CA HIS A 194 -10.91 7.58 2.77
C HIS A 194 -12.41 7.57 3.01
N ALA A 195 -13.01 6.38 3.14
CA ALA A 195 -14.42 6.24 3.47
C ALA A 195 -14.59 5.62 4.85
N GLY A 196 -14.95 6.46 5.83
CA GLY A 196 -15.19 6.05 7.21
C GLY A 196 -16.69 5.93 7.53
N GLN A 197 -17.01 5.80 8.82
CA GLN A 197 -18.40 5.76 9.32
C GLN A 197 -19.19 7.02 8.97
N ASN A 198 -18.50 8.17 8.87
CA ASN A 198 -19.11 9.47 8.56
C ASN A 198 -19.16 9.77 7.04
N GLY A 199 -18.82 8.80 6.20
CA GLY A 199 -18.78 8.97 4.75
C GLY A 199 -17.38 9.23 4.18
N PRO A 200 -17.30 9.53 2.86
CA PRO A 200 -16.04 9.78 2.17
C PRO A 200 -15.45 11.16 2.53
N THR A 201 -14.17 11.19 2.86
CA THR A 201 -13.37 12.39 3.16
C THR A 201 -12.06 12.40 2.38
N LEU A 202 -11.42 13.57 2.30
CA LEU A 202 -10.13 13.77 1.63
C LEU A 202 -9.08 14.26 2.64
N ALA A 203 -7.84 13.83 2.46
CA ALA A 203 -6.67 14.29 3.20
C ALA A 203 -5.54 14.60 2.20
N PRO A 204 -5.63 15.74 1.48
CA PRO A 204 -4.82 15.96 0.29
C PRO A 204 -3.36 16.30 0.60
N HIS A 205 -2.44 15.64 -0.11
CA HIS A 205 -1.03 15.97 -0.18
C HIS A 205 -0.68 16.30 -1.64
N LEU A 206 -1.08 17.49 -2.10
CA LEU A 206 -0.83 17.88 -3.48
C LEU A 206 0.65 18.22 -3.74
N PRO A 207 1.26 17.67 -4.80
CA PRO A 207 2.55 18.14 -5.30
C PRO A 207 2.53 19.63 -5.65
N GLY A 208 3.66 20.32 -5.49
CA GLY A 208 3.73 21.78 -5.71
C GLY A 208 3.38 22.21 -7.15
N LYS A 209 3.58 21.32 -8.13
CA LYS A 209 3.25 21.60 -9.54
C LYS A 209 1.76 21.42 -9.87
N TRP A 210 0.97 20.79 -8.99
CA TRP A 210 -0.44 20.53 -9.24
C TRP A 210 -1.29 21.69 -8.71
N GLN A 211 -2.09 22.27 -9.60
CA GLN A 211 -3.04 23.33 -9.25
C GLN A 211 -4.38 22.77 -8.80
N SER A 212 -4.79 21.64 -9.34
CA SER A 212 -6.02 20.95 -8.95
C SER A 212 -5.95 19.45 -9.24
N LEU A 213 -6.81 18.71 -8.56
CA LEU A 213 -7.08 17.30 -8.80
C LEU A 213 -8.58 17.06 -8.67
N GLN A 214 -9.18 16.42 -9.67
CA GLN A 214 -10.60 16.10 -9.70
C GLN A 214 -10.83 14.70 -10.22
N PHE A 215 -11.72 13.95 -9.59
CA PHE A 215 -12.14 12.63 -10.03
C PHE A 215 -13.53 12.29 -9.50
N CYS A 216 -14.17 11.29 -10.12
CA CYS A 216 -15.44 10.75 -9.63
C CYS A 216 -15.22 9.35 -9.04
N PHE A 217 -16.03 8.98 -8.06
CA PHE A 217 -16.04 7.64 -7.48
C PHE A 217 -17.45 7.25 -7.03
N TRP A 218 -17.66 5.95 -6.80
CA TRP A 218 -18.92 5.43 -6.27
C TRP A 218 -18.72 5.03 -4.82
N TRP A 219 -19.69 5.37 -3.97
CA TRP A 219 -19.74 4.93 -2.59
C TRP A 219 -21.19 4.64 -2.20
N GLN A 220 -21.44 3.44 -1.68
CA GLN A 220 -22.77 2.97 -1.27
C GLN A 220 -23.88 3.19 -2.31
N GLY A 221 -23.58 2.97 -3.60
CA GLY A 221 -24.56 3.11 -4.69
C GLY A 221 -24.85 4.54 -5.13
N GLN A 222 -24.13 5.53 -4.60
CA GLN A 222 -24.21 6.93 -5.03
C GLN A 222 -22.88 7.37 -5.66
N GLN A 223 -22.96 8.18 -6.72
CA GLN A 223 -21.78 8.76 -7.36
C GLN A 223 -21.40 10.07 -6.67
N TYR A 224 -20.10 10.25 -6.44
CA TYR A 224 -19.50 11.46 -5.86
C TYR A 224 -18.45 12.04 -6.79
N GLN A 225 -18.21 13.34 -6.65
CA GLN A 225 -17.09 14.05 -7.23
C GLN A 225 -16.19 14.58 -6.12
N ALA A 226 -14.91 14.21 -6.18
CA ALA A 226 -13.86 14.79 -5.36
C ALA A 226 -13.21 15.95 -6.13
N GLN A 227 -13.00 17.08 -5.45
CA GLN A 227 -12.32 18.24 -5.98
C GLN A 227 -11.28 18.73 -4.97
N ILE A 228 -10.06 18.96 -5.42
CA ILE A 228 -8.97 19.51 -4.61
C ILE A 228 -8.32 20.63 -5.42
N THR A 229 -8.15 21.80 -4.82
CA THR A 229 -7.60 22.98 -5.51
C THR A 229 -6.56 23.66 -4.63
N ARG A 230 -5.46 24.11 -5.25
CA ARG A 230 -4.47 24.98 -4.62
C ARG A 230 -4.80 26.44 -4.93
N ALA A 231 -4.93 27.25 -3.88
CA ALA A 231 -5.10 28.69 -4.02
C ALA A 231 -3.76 29.39 -4.29
N GLN A 232 -3.82 30.66 -4.69
CA GLN A 232 -2.62 31.44 -5.02
C GLN A 232 -1.67 31.64 -3.83
N ASP A 233 -2.19 31.61 -2.60
CA ASP A 233 -1.40 31.68 -1.36
C ASP A 233 -0.76 30.33 -0.98
N GLY A 234 -0.96 29.29 -1.79
CA GLY A 234 -0.45 27.94 -1.58
C GLY A 234 -1.34 27.03 -0.73
N SER A 235 -2.40 27.57 -0.11
CA SER A 235 -3.37 26.78 0.66
C SER A 235 -4.11 25.78 -0.22
N VAL A 236 -4.50 24.64 0.36
CA VAL A 236 -5.21 23.56 -0.35
C VAL A 236 -6.61 23.43 0.23
N THR A 237 -7.62 23.53 -0.63
CA THR A 237 -9.01 23.27 -0.30
C THR A 237 -9.46 21.95 -0.94
N SER A 238 -10.39 21.25 -0.29
CA SER A 238 -10.94 20.01 -0.83
C SER A 238 -12.42 19.86 -0.53
N ALA A 239 -13.15 19.22 -1.44
CA ALA A 239 -14.58 18.96 -1.32
C ALA A 239 -14.92 17.59 -1.91
N VAL A 240 -15.88 16.91 -1.27
CA VAL A 240 -16.52 15.69 -1.79
C VAL A 240 -18.01 15.98 -1.88
N LEU A 241 -18.54 15.96 -3.09
CA LEU A 241 -19.92 16.33 -3.36
C LEU A 241 -20.65 15.16 -4.04
N PRO A 242 -21.88 14.84 -3.65
CA PRO A 242 -22.78 14.05 -4.48
C PRO A 242 -22.81 14.58 -5.91
N LYS A 243 -22.75 13.68 -6.89
CA LYS A 243 -22.98 14.03 -8.28
C LYS A 243 -24.48 13.90 -8.57
N GLU A 244 -25.08 14.98 -9.07
CA GLU A 244 -26.46 15.00 -9.56
C GLU A 244 -26.66 14.09 -10.77
#